data_AF-A0A410WZB6-F1
#
_entry.id   AF-A0A410WZB6-F1
#
_cell.length_a   1.000
_cell.length_b   1.000
_cell.length_c   1.000
_cell.angle_alpha   90.00
_cell.angle_beta   90.00
_cell.angle_gamma   90.00
#
_symmetry.space_group_name_H-M   'P 1'
#
loop_
_entity.id
_entity.type
_entity.pdbx_description
1 polymer ?
#
loop_
_entity_poly.entity_id
_entity_poly.type
_entity_poly.pdbx_seq_one_letter_code
_entity_poly.pdbx_strand_id
1 'polypeptide(L)'
;MEDRRVYAFHSFMRAAILCGFSFYIVYLVKTGGMSHYLAPHLVPYVKASAIALFVLAVIQVYLALQPAAGNESDCGCEPGVRKSKLSHGAAYSLFLLPLLLGFLLPDRVTGSDIVQVKGIQLNASNLQTQRNAGTRDDSPEKQQSSEEEASRGKEDTEEARLKEMFKGSRFTEDYAKLAMRLYQNKTILIGEKGFMERLTAVDLFAGNFAGKQMEISGFVYREDDMPKNQFVVARLTMQCCSADASPYGVIVEAPGADSYLKDTWVTVKGTIRKSVYEGKDVMKLEGAVIQTIKEPSSPYVYPYAGDFADLGK
;
A
#
# COMPACT_ATOMS: atom_id res chain seq x y z
N MET A 1 -52.44 -12.47 0.74
CA MET A 1 -51.51 -13.49 0.17
C MET A 1 -50.42 -12.85 -0.71
N GLU A 2 -50.77 -11.83 -1.51
CA GLU A 2 -49.84 -11.13 -2.40
C GLU A 2 -48.69 -10.42 -1.65
N ASP A 3 -49.00 -9.72 -0.57
CA ASP A 3 -47.99 -9.01 0.25
C ASP A 3 -46.96 -9.95 0.88
N ARG A 4 -47.37 -11.17 1.25
CA ARG A 4 -46.48 -12.20 1.80
C ARG A 4 -45.50 -12.73 0.74
N ARG A 5 -45.95 -12.92 -0.50
CA ARG A 5 -45.07 -13.37 -1.60
C ARG A 5 -44.05 -12.30 -1.97
N VAL A 6 -44.47 -11.03 -1.96
CA VAL A 6 -43.59 -9.89 -2.22
C VAL A 6 -42.55 -9.73 -1.11
N TYR A 7 -42.96 -9.83 0.17
CA TYR A 7 -42.03 -9.80 1.31
C TYR A 7 -41.01 -10.95 1.26
N ALA A 8 -41.48 -12.18 1.05
CA ALA A 8 -40.60 -13.35 0.94
C ALA A 8 -39.61 -13.23 -0.23
N PHE A 9 -40.05 -12.71 -1.38
CA PHE A 9 -39.19 -12.45 -2.53
C PHE A 9 -38.10 -11.41 -2.23
N HIS A 10 -38.45 -10.31 -1.55
CA HIS A 10 -37.48 -9.29 -1.16
C HIS A 10 -36.45 -9.81 -0.16
N SER A 11 -36.87 -10.60 0.84
CA SER A 11 -35.98 -11.22 1.82
C SER A 11 -35.05 -12.25 1.18
N PHE A 12 -35.56 -13.08 0.25
CA PHE A 12 -34.74 -14.03 -0.49
C PHE A 12 -33.70 -13.34 -1.38
N MET A 13 -34.08 -12.27 -2.09
CA MET A 13 -33.14 -11.54 -2.94
C MET A 13 -32.06 -10.80 -2.15
N ARG A 14 -32.40 -10.24 -0.98
CA ARG A 14 -31.40 -9.65 -0.07
C ARG A 14 -30.45 -10.72 0.48
N ALA A 15 -30.97 -11.87 0.89
CA ALA A 15 -30.15 -12.99 1.34
C ALA A 15 -29.22 -13.50 0.23
N ALA A 16 -29.70 -13.61 -1.01
CA ALA A 16 -28.90 -14.02 -2.17
C ALA A 16 -27.73 -13.05 -2.43
N ILE A 17 -27.96 -11.74 -2.33
CA ILE A 17 -26.90 -10.72 -2.49
C ILE A 17 -25.87 -10.81 -1.36
N LEU A 18 -26.31 -10.92 -0.11
CA LEU A 18 -25.41 -11.05 1.05
C LEU A 18 -24.57 -12.33 0.99
N CYS A 19 -25.19 -13.46 0.63
CA CYS A 19 -24.48 -14.70 0.34
C CYS A 19 -23.47 -14.49 -0.79
N GLY A 20 -23.86 -13.84 -1.89
CA GLY A 20 -22.99 -13.53 -3.01
C GLY A 20 -21.71 -12.79 -2.59
N PHE A 21 -21.83 -11.72 -1.81
CA PHE A 21 -20.68 -11.01 -1.25
C PHE A 21 -19.83 -11.88 -0.32
N SER A 22 -20.47 -12.63 0.59
CA SER A 22 -19.75 -13.53 1.50
C SER A 22 -18.94 -14.59 0.74
N PHE A 23 -19.56 -15.25 -0.25
CA PHE A 23 -18.89 -16.23 -1.10
C PHE A 23 -17.77 -15.60 -1.94
N TYR A 24 -17.98 -14.41 -2.48
CA TYR A 24 -16.94 -13.70 -3.22
C TYR A 24 -15.72 -13.38 -2.35
N ILE A 25 -15.93 -12.92 -1.12
CA ILE A 25 -14.83 -12.69 -0.17
C ILE A 25 -14.09 -14.00 0.14
N VAL A 26 -14.81 -15.09 0.39
CA VAL A 26 -14.20 -16.41 0.62
C VAL A 26 -13.41 -16.89 -0.60
N TYR A 27 -13.92 -16.64 -1.81
CA TYR A 27 -13.23 -16.93 -3.06
C TYR A 27 -11.91 -16.15 -3.18
N LEU A 28 -11.91 -14.84 -2.92
CA LEU A 28 -10.69 -14.01 -2.93
C LEU A 28 -9.66 -14.44 -1.89
N VAL A 29 -10.11 -14.87 -0.70
CA VAL A 29 -9.21 -15.40 0.34
C VAL A 29 -8.56 -16.71 -0.11
N LYS A 30 -9.31 -17.60 -0.76
CA LYS A 30 -8.80 -18.92 -1.19
C LYS A 30 -7.86 -18.84 -2.39
N THR A 31 -8.12 -17.93 -3.33
CA THR A 31 -7.31 -17.74 -4.54
C THR A 31 -6.02 -16.96 -4.27
N GLY A 32 -5.86 -16.38 -3.08
CA GLY A 32 -4.75 -15.47 -2.78
C GLY A 32 -4.90 -14.10 -3.42
N GLY A 33 -5.99 -13.85 -4.16
CA GLY A 33 -6.25 -12.56 -4.80
C GLY A 33 -6.44 -11.40 -3.82
N MET A 34 -6.67 -11.69 -2.53
CA MET A 34 -6.85 -10.67 -1.49
C MET A 34 -5.67 -9.68 -1.40
N SER A 35 -4.43 -10.14 -1.58
CA SER A 35 -3.24 -9.26 -1.54
C SER A 35 -3.14 -8.31 -2.73
N HIS A 36 -3.93 -8.51 -3.79
CA HIS A 36 -4.01 -7.56 -4.91
C HIS A 36 -4.92 -6.36 -4.61
N TYR A 37 -5.82 -6.48 -3.63
CA TYR A 37 -6.82 -5.47 -3.33
C TYR A 37 -6.62 -4.79 -1.98
N LEU A 38 -6.15 -5.53 -0.96
CA LEU A 38 -6.04 -5.03 0.40
C LEU A 38 -4.71 -5.37 1.06
N ALA A 39 -4.28 -4.48 1.94
CA ALA A 39 -3.14 -4.70 2.80
C ALA A 39 -3.35 -5.90 3.77
N PRO A 40 -2.31 -6.71 4.06
CA PRO A 40 -2.43 -7.92 4.87
C PRO A 40 -3.05 -7.72 6.25
N HIS A 41 -2.83 -6.56 6.88
CA HIS A 41 -3.35 -6.26 8.21
C HIS A 41 -4.88 -6.01 8.23
N LEU A 42 -5.49 -5.71 7.09
CA LEU A 42 -6.95 -5.54 6.97
C LEU A 42 -7.70 -6.84 6.68
N VAL A 43 -6.99 -7.86 6.20
CA VAL A 43 -7.56 -9.17 5.84
C VAL A 43 -8.37 -9.82 6.98
N PRO A 44 -7.95 -9.77 8.26
CA PRO A 44 -8.74 -10.33 9.36
C PRO A 44 -10.13 -9.70 9.49
N TYR A 45 -10.23 -8.37 9.33
CA TYR A 45 -11.51 -7.65 9.40
C TYR A 45 -12.42 -7.99 8.24
N VAL A 46 -11.86 -8.11 7.02
CA VAL A 46 -12.61 -8.54 5.84
C VAL A 46 -13.15 -9.97 6.02
N LYS A 47 -12.35 -10.89 6.58
CA LYS A 47 -12.81 -12.24 6.92
C LYS A 47 -13.94 -12.23 7.94
N ALA A 48 -13.85 -11.40 8.98
CA ALA A 48 -14.93 -11.24 9.96
C ALA A 48 -16.21 -10.69 9.32
N SER A 49 -16.09 -9.73 8.40
CA SER A 49 -17.23 -9.19 7.65
C SER A 49 -17.93 -10.26 6.81
N ALA A 50 -17.19 -11.16 6.17
CA ALA A 50 -17.78 -12.26 5.39
C ALA A 50 -18.62 -13.21 6.26
N ILE A 51 -18.17 -13.49 7.49
CA ILE A 51 -18.93 -14.28 8.47
C ILE A 51 -20.19 -13.54 8.89
N ALA A 52 -20.09 -12.25 9.21
CA ALA A 52 -21.24 -11.43 9.61
C ALA A 52 -22.29 -11.35 8.48
N LEU A 53 -21.87 -11.13 7.23
CA LEU A 53 -22.75 -11.12 6.05
C LEU A 53 -23.44 -12.46 5.85
N PHE A 54 -22.73 -13.57 6.06
CA PHE A 54 -23.31 -14.91 5.98
C PHE A 54 -24.37 -15.15 7.05
N VAL A 55 -24.09 -14.77 8.31
CA VAL A 55 -25.06 -14.87 9.41
C VAL A 55 -26.32 -14.04 9.11
N LEU A 56 -26.15 -12.80 8.63
CA LEU A 56 -27.28 -11.95 8.23
C LEU A 56 -28.10 -12.57 7.09
N ALA A 57 -27.45 -13.22 6.11
CA ALA A 57 -28.14 -13.92 5.04
C ALA A 57 -28.99 -15.09 5.58
N VAL A 58 -28.45 -15.89 6.50
CA VAL A 58 -29.18 -17.00 7.16
C VAL A 58 -30.37 -16.48 7.96
N ILE A 59 -30.21 -15.39 8.72
CA ILE A 59 -31.31 -14.77 9.48
C ILE A 59 -32.42 -14.29 8.53
N GLN A 60 -32.07 -13.66 7.41
CA GLN A 60 -33.08 -13.20 6.44
C GLN A 60 -33.86 -14.35 5.80
N VAL A 61 -33.19 -15.48 5.50
CA VAL A 61 -33.87 -16.70 5.04
C VAL A 61 -34.78 -17.24 6.14
N TYR A 62 -34.30 -17.32 7.38
CA TYR A 62 -35.08 -17.80 8.51
C TYR A 62 -36.35 -16.96 8.74
N LEU A 63 -36.23 -15.63 8.74
CA LEU A 63 -37.39 -14.72 8.84
C LEU A 63 -38.35 -14.84 7.65
N ALA A 64 -37.86 -15.13 6.44
CA ALA A 64 -38.71 -15.38 5.28
C ALA A 64 -39.49 -16.71 5.38
N LEU A 65 -38.95 -17.69 6.11
CA LEU A 65 -39.55 -19.02 6.30
C LEU A 65 -40.48 -19.10 7.50
N GLN A 66 -40.38 -18.20 8.48
CA GLN A 66 -41.28 -18.19 9.64
C GLN A 66 -42.75 -18.04 9.19
N PRO A 67 -43.66 -18.89 9.70
CA PRO A 67 -45.10 -18.67 9.50
C PRO A 67 -45.47 -17.35 10.18
N ALA A 68 -46.25 -16.51 9.50
CA ALA A 68 -46.79 -15.29 10.09
C ALA A 68 -47.63 -15.68 11.32
N ALA A 69 -47.04 -15.56 12.51
CA ALA A 69 -47.79 -15.65 13.75
C ALA A 69 -48.71 -14.43 13.78
N GLY A 70 -50.02 -14.67 13.77
CA GLY A 70 -51.01 -13.61 13.91
C GLY A 70 -50.85 -12.88 15.23
N ASN A 71 -51.15 -11.58 15.20
CA ASN A 71 -51.15 -10.59 16.29
C ASN A 71 -49.79 -10.23 16.90
N GLU A 72 -49.31 -9.02 16.61
CA GLU A 72 -49.50 -7.87 17.52
C GLU A 72 -49.17 -6.53 16.84
N SER A 73 -50.10 -5.59 17.02
CA SER A 73 -49.91 -4.18 17.31
C SER A 73 -48.87 -3.40 16.52
N ASP A 74 -49.35 -2.79 15.43
CA ASP A 74 -48.79 -1.60 14.78
C ASP A 74 -48.60 -0.48 15.81
N CYS A 75 -47.40 -0.39 16.39
CA CYS A 75 -46.96 0.74 17.20
C CYS A 75 -45.55 1.13 16.79
N GLY A 76 -45.49 2.06 15.84
CA GLY A 76 -44.51 3.15 15.92
C GLY A 76 -43.40 3.14 14.89
N CYS A 77 -43.61 3.95 13.85
CA CYS A 77 -42.58 4.75 13.19
C CYS A 77 -41.64 4.04 12.20
N GLU A 78 -42.17 3.46 11.13
CA GLU A 78 -41.48 3.58 9.83
C GLU A 78 -42.07 4.77 9.06
N PRO A 79 -41.28 5.79 8.67
CA PRO A 79 -41.76 6.83 7.77
C PRO A 79 -42.20 6.17 6.46
N GLY A 80 -43.48 6.29 6.13
CA GLY A 80 -44.08 5.80 4.90
C GLY A 80 -43.48 6.50 3.68
N VAL A 81 -42.30 6.08 3.25
CA VAL A 81 -41.78 6.45 1.93
C VAL A 81 -42.65 5.70 0.93
N ARG A 82 -43.44 6.43 0.14
CA ARG A 82 -44.12 5.89 -1.05
C ARG A 82 -43.05 5.34 -2.02
N LYS A 83 -42.67 4.07 -1.90
CA LYS A 83 -41.59 3.47 -2.69
C LYS A 83 -42.16 2.91 -3.99
N SER A 84 -41.94 3.65 -5.09
CA SER A 84 -42.17 3.16 -6.46
C SER A 84 -41.39 1.86 -6.72
N LYS A 85 -41.93 0.93 -7.53
CA LYS A 85 -41.22 -0.29 -7.98
C LYS A 85 -39.83 0.03 -8.58
N LEU A 86 -39.67 1.22 -9.17
CA LEU A 86 -38.41 1.73 -9.70
C LEU A 86 -37.34 1.94 -8.60
N SER A 87 -37.74 2.36 -7.39
CA SER A 87 -36.85 2.64 -6.26
C SER A 87 -36.23 1.35 -5.70
N HIS A 88 -37.00 0.27 -5.63
CA HIS A 88 -36.48 -1.03 -5.20
C HIS A 88 -35.51 -1.61 -6.22
N GLY A 89 -35.83 -1.54 -7.53
CA GLY A 89 -34.93 -1.98 -8.59
C GLY A 89 -33.58 -1.24 -8.58
N ALA A 90 -33.61 0.09 -8.42
CA ALA A 90 -32.39 0.89 -8.28
C ALA A 90 -31.55 0.48 -7.07
N ALA A 91 -32.19 0.24 -5.92
CA ALA A 91 -31.49 -0.19 -4.71
C ALA A 91 -30.80 -1.56 -4.87
N TYR A 92 -31.45 -2.55 -5.47
CA TYR A 92 -30.82 -3.85 -5.72
C TYR A 92 -29.71 -3.78 -6.76
N SER A 93 -29.91 -3.00 -7.82
CA SER A 93 -28.87 -2.75 -8.83
C SER A 93 -27.60 -2.17 -8.21
N LEU A 94 -27.73 -1.28 -7.22
CA LEU A 94 -26.59 -0.66 -6.53
C LEU A 94 -25.69 -1.69 -5.83
N PHE A 95 -26.24 -2.80 -5.32
CA PHE A 95 -25.47 -3.86 -4.67
C PHE A 95 -25.05 -4.98 -5.62
N LEU A 96 -25.89 -5.28 -6.61
CA LEU A 96 -25.63 -6.36 -7.56
C LEU A 96 -24.55 -5.98 -8.58
N LEU A 97 -24.45 -4.70 -8.95
CA LEU A 97 -23.45 -4.20 -9.89
C LEU A 97 -22.01 -4.38 -9.37
N PRO A 98 -21.62 -3.93 -8.16
CA PRO A 98 -20.29 -4.17 -7.62
C PRO A 98 -19.95 -5.66 -7.50
N LEU A 99 -20.94 -6.49 -7.15
CA LEU A 99 -20.76 -7.94 -7.06
C LEU A 99 -20.44 -8.55 -8.43
N LEU A 100 -21.20 -8.19 -9.48
CA LEU A 100 -20.93 -8.64 -10.84
C LEU A 100 -19.57 -8.14 -11.36
N LEU A 101 -19.25 -6.87 -11.13
CA LEU A 101 -17.97 -6.29 -11.51
C LEU A 101 -16.79 -7.04 -10.87
N GLY A 102 -16.91 -7.44 -9.61
CA GLY A 102 -15.90 -8.24 -8.92
C GLY A 102 -15.61 -9.59 -9.60
N PHE A 103 -16.63 -10.23 -10.18
CA PHE A 103 -16.45 -11.49 -10.92
C PHE A 103 -16.03 -11.30 -12.40
N LEU A 104 -16.34 -10.15 -13.01
CA LEU A 104 -16.05 -9.90 -14.43
C LEU A 104 -14.69 -9.24 -14.68
N LEU A 105 -14.20 -8.41 -13.76
CA LEU A 105 -12.94 -7.67 -13.95
C LEU A 105 -11.72 -8.54 -13.64
N PRO A 106 -10.61 -8.35 -14.38
CA PRO A 106 -9.35 -9.03 -14.08
C PRO A 106 -8.84 -8.64 -12.69
N ASP A 107 -8.21 -9.59 -12.01
CA ASP A 107 -7.73 -9.48 -10.63
C ASP A 107 -6.33 -8.86 -10.51
N ARG A 108 -5.73 -8.48 -11.65
CA ARG A 108 -4.36 -7.97 -11.71
C ARG A 108 -4.29 -6.71 -12.55
N VAL A 109 -3.62 -5.71 -11.99
CA VAL A 109 -3.25 -4.48 -12.69
C VAL A 109 -1.73 -4.46 -12.77
N THR A 110 -1.22 -4.17 -13.95
CA THR A 110 0.21 -4.13 -14.23
C THR A 110 0.84 -2.87 -13.61
N GLY A 111 2.12 -2.93 -13.23
CA GLY A 111 2.81 -1.82 -12.59
C GLY A 111 2.82 -0.57 -13.47
N SER A 112 3.14 -0.74 -14.75
CA SER A 112 3.19 0.34 -15.74
C SER A 112 1.85 1.06 -15.96
N ASP A 113 0.71 0.35 -15.90
CA ASP A 113 -0.63 0.93 -16.04
C ASP A 113 -0.91 1.93 -14.90
N ILE A 114 -0.53 1.57 -13.67
CA ILE A 114 -0.70 2.44 -12.51
C ILE A 114 0.22 3.66 -12.64
N VAL A 115 1.44 3.48 -13.13
CA VAL A 115 2.38 4.60 -13.30
C VAL A 115 1.91 5.58 -14.37
N GLN A 116 1.31 5.10 -15.46
CA GLN A 116 0.76 5.99 -16.49
C GLN A 116 -0.36 6.90 -15.97
N VAL A 117 -1.18 6.40 -15.04
CA VAL A 117 -2.32 7.16 -14.48
C VAL A 117 -1.92 8.03 -13.30
N LYS A 118 -1.04 7.53 -12.42
CA LYS A 118 -0.69 8.18 -11.15
C LYS A 118 0.68 8.89 -11.14
N GLY A 119 1.50 8.67 -12.16
CA GLY A 119 2.90 9.12 -12.19
C GLY A 119 3.82 8.28 -11.31
N ILE A 120 5.13 8.45 -11.46
CA ILE A 120 6.16 7.76 -10.69
C ILE A 120 6.69 8.62 -9.54
N GLN A 121 6.84 8.05 -8.34
CA GLN A 121 7.53 8.71 -7.23
C GLN A 121 9.01 8.32 -7.25
N LEU A 122 9.89 9.33 -7.35
CA LEU A 122 11.34 9.16 -7.39
C LEU A 122 12.06 9.81 -6.20
N ASN A 123 11.30 10.49 -5.31
CA ASN A 123 11.80 11.09 -4.09
C ASN A 123 10.76 11.06 -2.95
N ALA A 124 11.24 11.18 -1.72
CA ALA A 124 10.55 11.03 -0.46
C ALA A 124 9.75 12.28 -0.06
N SER A 125 9.96 13.41 -0.72
CA SER A 125 9.29 14.68 -0.40
C SER A 125 7.76 14.61 -0.56
N ASN A 126 7.24 13.71 -1.40
CA ASN A 126 5.79 13.48 -1.53
C ASN A 126 5.21 12.49 -0.50
N LEU A 127 6.02 11.63 0.12
CA LEU A 127 5.55 10.69 1.16
C LEU A 127 5.21 11.39 2.48
N GLN A 128 5.87 12.52 2.77
CA GLN A 128 5.62 13.31 3.98
C GLN A 128 4.19 13.92 4.00
N THR A 129 3.62 14.22 2.83
CA THR A 129 2.28 14.78 2.72
C THR A 129 1.19 13.80 3.14
N GLN A 130 1.40 12.48 3.02
CA GLN A 130 0.40 11.48 3.42
C GLN A 130 0.37 11.23 4.94
N ARG A 131 1.47 11.46 5.66
CA ARG A 131 1.50 11.35 7.14
C ARG A 131 0.89 12.60 7.82
N ASN A 132 0.83 13.73 7.11
CA ASN A 132 0.29 15.00 7.61
C ASN A 132 -1.25 15.08 7.64
N ALA A 133 -1.98 14.06 7.19
CA ALA A 133 -3.44 14.02 7.30
C ALA A 133 -3.95 13.58 8.70
N GLY A 134 -3.06 13.30 9.65
CA GLY A 134 -3.43 12.62 10.89
C GLY A 134 -2.70 13.08 12.15
N THR A 135 -2.37 14.36 12.34
CA THR A 135 -2.21 14.96 13.69
C THR A 135 -2.09 16.49 13.58
N ARG A 136 -3.17 17.21 13.91
CA ARG A 136 -3.07 18.58 14.38
C ARG A 136 -2.83 18.49 15.89
N ASP A 137 -1.64 18.84 16.35
CA ASP A 137 -1.53 19.43 17.68
C ASP A 137 -0.38 20.43 17.74
N ASP A 138 -0.69 21.53 18.38
CA ASP A 138 -0.01 22.81 18.42
C ASP A 138 0.96 22.86 19.63
N SER A 139 2.01 23.67 19.52
CA SER A 139 2.78 24.24 20.65
C SER A 139 3.88 23.37 21.32
N PRO A 140 4.84 23.97 22.08
CA PRO A 140 6.10 24.45 21.53
C PRO A 140 7.36 23.88 22.22
N GLU A 141 8.48 24.06 21.53
CA GLU A 141 9.88 24.01 21.97
C GLU A 141 10.15 24.01 23.49
N LYS A 142 10.97 23.04 23.93
CA LYS A 142 11.94 23.27 25.00
C LYS A 142 13.19 22.42 24.82
N GLN A 143 14.29 23.12 24.57
CA GLN A 143 15.65 22.65 24.76
C GLN A 143 15.88 22.32 26.24
N GLN A 144 16.54 21.21 26.52
CA GLN A 144 17.50 21.22 27.61
C GLN A 144 18.60 20.18 27.36
N SER A 145 19.82 20.70 27.27
CA SER A 145 21.06 19.94 27.34
C SER A 145 21.29 19.52 28.80
N SER A 146 21.83 18.33 28.99
CA SER A 146 22.73 18.06 30.10
C SER A 146 23.66 16.93 29.68
N GLU A 147 24.93 17.31 29.57
CA GLU A 147 26.09 16.44 29.47
C GLU A 147 26.22 15.59 30.73
N GLU A 148 26.62 14.33 30.58
CA GLU A 148 27.49 13.66 31.55
C GLU A 148 28.24 12.52 30.86
N GLU A 149 29.51 12.40 31.24
CA GLU A 149 30.63 11.91 30.44
C GLU A 149 30.88 10.38 30.51
N ALA A 150 31.64 9.94 29.51
CA ALA A 150 32.72 8.94 29.60
C ALA A 150 32.38 7.45 29.78
N SER A 151 32.26 6.73 28.66
CA SER A 151 33.13 5.58 28.35
C SER A 151 32.89 5.01 26.94
N ARG A 152 33.76 5.30 25.95
CA ARG A 152 34.15 4.38 24.82
C ARG A 152 34.91 5.12 23.71
N GLY A 153 36.21 5.34 23.93
CA GLY A 153 37.10 6.10 23.04
C GLY A 153 37.46 5.51 21.67
N LYS A 154 36.56 4.82 20.97
CA LYS A 154 36.67 4.50 19.53
C LYS A 154 35.30 4.35 18.84
N GLU A 155 34.26 3.94 19.57
CA GLU A 155 32.87 3.90 19.08
C GLU A 155 32.22 5.29 19.12
N ASP A 156 32.58 6.13 20.11
CA ASP A 156 32.01 7.48 20.27
C ASP A 156 32.30 8.42 19.09
N THR A 157 33.45 8.27 18.40
CA THR A 157 33.84 9.20 17.32
C THR A 157 33.10 8.92 16.01
N GLU A 158 32.93 7.64 15.64
CA GLU A 158 32.20 7.29 14.42
C GLU A 158 30.70 7.48 14.60
N GLU A 159 30.15 7.14 15.77
CA GLU A 159 28.73 7.37 16.05
C GLU A 159 28.40 8.87 16.08
N ALA A 160 29.25 9.71 16.69
CA ALA A 160 29.08 11.16 16.67
C ALA A 160 29.14 11.73 15.24
N ARG A 161 30.07 11.24 14.41
CA ARG A 161 30.17 11.62 12.99
C ARG A 161 28.91 11.22 12.21
N LEU A 162 28.39 10.01 12.43
CA LEU A 162 27.16 9.56 11.77
C LEU A 162 25.95 10.38 12.21
N LYS A 163 25.82 10.72 13.50
CA LYS A 163 24.76 11.62 13.99
C LYS A 163 24.80 12.99 13.33
N GLU A 164 26.01 13.52 13.10
CA GLU A 164 26.20 14.80 12.41
C GLU A 164 25.82 14.71 10.92
N MET A 165 26.17 13.62 10.25
CA MET A 165 25.79 13.38 8.84
C MET A 165 24.28 13.22 8.69
N PHE A 166 23.64 12.44 9.56
CA PHE A 166 22.23 12.07 9.48
C PHE A 166 21.40 12.87 10.49
N LYS A 167 21.35 14.20 10.30
CA LYS A 167 20.48 15.06 11.10
C LYS A 167 19.03 14.98 10.64
N GLY A 168 18.19 14.37 11.45
CA GLY A 168 16.74 14.39 11.26
C GLY A 168 16.10 15.65 11.84
N SER A 169 15.05 16.15 11.18
CA SER A 169 14.05 17.00 11.81
C SER A 169 13.15 16.18 12.74
N ARG A 170 12.27 16.84 13.51
CA ARG A 170 11.25 16.20 14.37
C ARG A 170 10.45 15.10 13.65
N PHE A 171 10.24 15.23 12.33
CA PHE A 171 9.46 14.29 11.53
C PHE A 171 10.30 13.23 10.79
N THR A 172 11.63 13.35 10.82
CA THR A 172 12.56 12.47 10.10
C THR A 172 13.60 11.81 11.00
N GLU A 173 13.48 11.96 12.32
CA GLU A 173 14.40 11.37 13.30
C GLU A 173 14.49 9.83 13.18
N ASP A 174 13.36 9.15 13.00
CA ASP A 174 13.34 7.69 12.82
C ASP A 174 14.07 7.26 11.54
N TYR A 175 13.89 8.03 10.46
CA TYR A 175 14.60 7.81 9.20
C TYR A 175 16.08 8.11 9.29
N ALA A 176 16.48 9.12 10.08
CA ALA A 176 17.88 9.41 10.36
C ALA A 176 18.56 8.27 11.12
N LYS A 177 17.90 7.73 12.16
CA LYS A 177 18.38 6.56 12.89
C LYS A 177 18.50 5.32 11.99
N LEU A 178 17.51 5.09 11.14
CA LEU A 178 17.55 4.01 10.15
C LEU A 178 18.69 4.22 9.14
N ALA A 179 18.87 5.44 8.62
CA ALA A 179 19.91 5.78 7.68
C ALA A 179 21.32 5.54 8.26
N MET A 180 21.56 5.93 9.52
CA MET A 180 22.82 5.63 10.20
C MET A 180 23.15 4.14 10.20
N ARG A 181 22.16 3.28 10.48
CA ARG A 181 22.34 1.82 10.48
C ARG A 181 22.61 1.29 9.07
N LEU A 182 21.78 1.70 8.10
CA LEU A 182 21.96 1.30 6.69
C LEU A 182 23.32 1.74 6.13
N TYR A 183 23.85 2.88 6.58
CA TYR A 183 25.14 3.41 6.11
C TYR A 183 26.33 2.53 6.52
N GLN A 184 26.23 1.80 7.63
CA GLN A 184 27.27 0.88 8.09
C GLN A 184 27.38 -0.36 7.20
N ASN A 185 26.32 -0.71 6.47
CA ASN A 185 26.31 -1.84 5.57
C ASN A 185 27.16 -1.59 4.32
N LYS A 186 27.89 -2.62 3.86
CA LYS A 186 28.68 -2.57 2.62
C LYS A 186 27.78 -2.37 1.39
N THR A 187 26.60 -2.99 1.40
CA THR A 187 25.57 -2.83 0.39
C THR A 187 24.25 -2.60 1.09
N ILE A 188 23.56 -1.54 0.69
CA ILE A 188 22.27 -1.16 1.25
C ILE A 188 21.19 -1.99 0.55
N LEU A 189 20.56 -2.89 1.27
CA LEU A 189 19.56 -3.80 0.72
C LEU A 189 18.15 -3.22 0.88
N ILE A 190 17.52 -2.83 -0.23
CA ILE A 190 16.12 -2.43 -0.29
C ILE A 190 15.28 -3.67 -0.61
N GLY A 191 15.13 -4.53 0.40
CA GLY A 191 14.28 -5.72 0.33
C GLY A 191 12.79 -5.40 0.54
N GLU A 192 11.92 -6.39 0.34
CA GLU A 192 10.46 -6.24 0.49
C GLU A 192 10.05 -5.78 1.89
N LYS A 193 10.64 -6.38 2.93
CA LYS A 193 10.44 -5.96 4.30
C LYS A 193 11.06 -4.58 4.50
N GLY A 194 10.24 -3.59 4.85
CA GLY A 194 10.70 -2.23 5.07
C GLY A 194 11.18 -1.53 3.80
N PHE A 195 10.69 -1.96 2.62
CA PHE A 195 11.05 -1.35 1.33
C PHE A 195 10.86 0.17 1.37
N MET A 196 9.67 0.59 1.81
CA MET A 196 9.29 2.00 1.86
C MET A 196 10.22 2.77 2.79
N GLU A 197 10.48 2.23 3.98
CA GLU A 197 11.24 2.91 5.03
C GLU A 197 12.72 3.02 4.68
N ARG A 198 13.30 1.93 4.18
CA ARG A 198 14.70 1.89 3.77
C ARG A 198 14.94 2.80 2.58
N LEU A 199 14.07 2.75 1.57
CA LEU A 199 14.22 3.59 0.38
C LEU A 199 14.05 5.08 0.73
N THR A 200 13.07 5.40 1.58
CA THR A 200 12.85 6.76 2.09
C THR A 200 14.04 7.26 2.90
N ALA A 201 14.61 6.43 3.79
CA ALA A 201 15.80 6.79 4.56
C ALA A 201 17.00 7.08 3.65
N VAL A 202 17.21 6.26 2.62
CA VAL A 202 18.30 6.50 1.66
C VAL A 202 18.04 7.77 0.85
N ASP A 203 16.82 7.99 0.40
CA ASP A 203 16.47 9.15 -0.43
C ASP A 203 16.58 10.49 0.33
N LEU A 204 16.03 10.57 1.55
CA LEU A 204 16.13 11.75 2.40
C LEU A 204 17.58 12.17 2.66
N PHE A 205 18.50 11.20 2.72
CA PHE A 205 19.92 11.42 2.95
C PHE A 205 20.78 11.02 1.75
N ALA A 206 20.24 11.12 0.53
CA ALA A 206 20.90 10.61 -0.69
C ALA A 206 22.30 11.18 -0.90
N GLY A 207 22.54 12.41 -0.43
CA GLY A 207 23.87 13.02 -0.47
C GLY A 207 24.92 12.34 0.40
N ASN A 208 24.53 11.85 1.57
CA ASN A 208 25.44 11.10 2.43
C ASN A 208 25.70 9.71 1.87
N PHE A 209 24.70 9.12 1.20
CA PHE A 209 24.79 7.80 0.59
C PHE A 209 25.48 7.78 -0.78
N ALA A 210 25.79 8.94 -1.37
CA ALA A 210 26.47 9.01 -2.66
C ALA A 210 27.80 8.20 -2.63
N GLY A 211 27.97 7.30 -3.59
CA GLY A 211 29.14 6.41 -3.64
C GLY A 211 28.94 5.03 -2.99
N LYS A 212 27.91 4.84 -2.17
CA LYS A 212 27.57 3.53 -1.60
C LYS A 212 26.90 2.63 -2.63
N GLN A 213 27.00 1.32 -2.42
CA GLN A 213 26.29 0.31 -3.20
C GLN A 213 24.87 0.11 -2.63
N MET A 214 23.88 0.04 -3.51
CA MET A 214 22.50 -0.29 -3.17
C MET A 214 21.97 -1.38 -4.08
N GLU A 215 21.20 -2.28 -3.50
CA GLU A 215 20.50 -3.37 -4.18
C GLU A 215 19.01 -3.23 -3.95
N ILE A 216 18.23 -3.20 -5.03
CA ILE A 216 16.77 -2.98 -5.02
C ILE A 216 16.10 -3.92 -6.02
N SER A 217 14.89 -4.38 -5.71
CA SER A 217 14.08 -5.19 -6.64
C SER A 217 12.75 -4.52 -6.96
N GLY A 218 12.34 -4.61 -8.22
CA GLY A 218 11.12 -3.96 -8.70
C GLY A 218 10.79 -4.32 -10.15
N PHE A 219 9.66 -3.82 -10.62
CA PHE A 219 9.30 -3.87 -12.03
C PHE A 219 9.98 -2.72 -12.78
N VAL A 220 10.30 -2.96 -14.06
CA VAL A 220 10.87 -1.96 -14.96
C VAL A 220 9.77 -1.05 -15.48
N TYR A 221 9.99 0.25 -15.40
CA TYR A 221 9.14 1.27 -16.02
C TYR A 221 10.00 2.27 -16.80
N ARG A 222 9.44 2.82 -17.88
CA ARG A 222 10.10 3.83 -18.70
C ARG A 222 9.07 4.81 -19.25
N GLU A 223 9.36 6.10 -19.07
CA GLU A 223 8.63 7.20 -19.70
C GLU A 223 9.16 7.43 -21.13
N ASP A 224 8.32 7.96 -22.00
CA ASP A 224 8.64 8.05 -23.43
C ASP A 224 9.78 9.05 -23.73
N ASP A 225 9.98 10.03 -22.85
CA ASP A 225 11.04 11.05 -22.91
C ASP A 225 12.31 10.68 -22.14
N MET A 226 12.32 9.53 -21.44
CA MET A 226 13.47 9.06 -20.68
C MET A 226 14.61 8.60 -21.63
N PRO A 227 15.89 8.93 -21.34
CA PRO A 227 17.02 8.45 -22.12
C PRO A 227 17.06 6.93 -22.29
N LYS A 228 17.54 6.46 -23.46
CA LYS A 228 17.56 5.01 -23.77
C LYS A 228 18.38 4.17 -22.79
N ASN A 229 19.39 4.76 -22.16
CA ASN A 229 20.22 4.13 -21.15
C ASN A 229 19.63 4.19 -19.72
N GLN A 230 18.40 4.66 -19.56
CA GLN A 230 17.73 4.81 -18.27
C GLN A 230 16.39 4.10 -18.21
N PHE A 231 16.06 3.54 -17.05
CA PHE A 231 14.71 3.08 -16.70
C PHE A 231 14.48 3.28 -15.20
N VAL A 232 13.25 3.18 -14.73
CA VAL A 232 12.93 3.17 -13.30
C VAL A 232 12.72 1.74 -12.84
N VAL A 233 13.37 1.36 -11.74
CA VAL A 233 13.02 0.16 -10.97
C VAL A 233 12.10 0.58 -9.82
N ALA A 234 10.87 0.05 -9.79
CA ALA A 234 9.85 0.49 -8.84
C ALA A 234 9.08 -0.67 -8.20
N ARG A 235 8.48 -0.40 -7.05
CA ARG A 235 7.44 -1.23 -6.41
C ARG A 235 6.18 -0.39 -6.22
N LEU A 236 5.03 -1.05 -6.15
CA LEU A 236 3.77 -0.39 -5.80
C LEU A 236 3.65 -0.34 -4.28
N THR A 237 3.68 0.85 -3.70
CA THR A 237 3.40 1.05 -2.26
C THR A 237 1.90 1.01 -2.01
N MET A 238 1.43 0.36 -0.95
CA MET A 238 0.01 0.31 -0.57
C MET A 238 -0.14 0.51 0.94
N GLN A 239 -1.05 1.40 1.36
CA GLN A 239 -1.36 1.60 2.79
C GLN A 239 -2.48 0.69 3.24
N CYS A 240 -3.62 0.72 2.55
CA CYS A 240 -4.84 0.02 2.91
C CYS A 240 -5.45 -0.76 1.74
N CYS A 241 -5.46 -0.21 0.53
CA CYS A 241 -6.07 -0.86 -0.63
C CYS A 241 -5.51 -0.42 -1.98
N SER A 242 -5.79 -1.17 -3.05
CA SER A 242 -5.29 -0.87 -4.40
C SER A 242 -5.61 0.55 -4.90
N ALA A 243 -6.65 1.19 -4.37
CA ALA A 243 -6.99 2.57 -4.69
C ALA A 243 -5.91 3.57 -4.22
N ASP A 244 -5.22 3.31 -3.10
CA ASP A 244 -4.11 4.15 -2.62
C ASP A 244 -2.75 3.78 -3.23
N ALA A 245 -2.70 2.69 -4.00
CA ALA A 245 -1.44 2.15 -4.47
C ALA A 245 -0.66 3.17 -5.31
N SER A 246 0.61 3.39 -4.99
CA SER A 246 1.43 4.41 -5.64
C SER A 246 2.82 3.85 -5.97
N PRO A 247 3.32 4.02 -7.20
CA PRO A 247 4.63 3.49 -7.58
C PRO A 247 5.75 4.33 -6.96
N TYR A 248 6.70 3.68 -6.31
CA TYR A 248 7.87 4.30 -5.70
C TYR A 248 9.13 3.56 -6.14
N GLY A 249 10.11 4.30 -6.66
CA GLY A 249 11.27 3.69 -7.31
C GLY A 249 12.46 4.63 -7.47
N VAL A 250 13.45 4.13 -8.22
CA VAL A 250 14.74 4.77 -8.44
C VAL A 250 15.12 4.69 -9.90
N ILE A 251 15.72 5.75 -10.43
CA ILE A 251 16.28 5.76 -11.77
C ILE A 251 17.51 4.85 -11.81
N VAL A 252 17.58 3.97 -12.80
CA VAL A 252 18.71 3.10 -13.09
C VAL A 252 19.33 3.55 -14.39
N GLU A 253 20.62 3.80 -14.39
CA GLU A 253 21.40 4.16 -15.57
C GLU A 253 22.43 3.07 -15.87
N ALA A 254 22.23 2.38 -16.99
CA ALA A 254 23.08 1.27 -17.40
C ALA A 254 23.15 1.16 -18.94
N PRO A 255 24.30 0.73 -19.50
CA PRO A 255 24.36 0.31 -20.90
C PRO A 255 23.35 -0.81 -21.18
N GLY A 256 22.61 -0.72 -22.29
CA GLY A 256 21.61 -1.73 -22.67
C GLY A 256 20.33 -1.74 -21.82
N ALA A 257 20.08 -0.69 -21.03
CA ALA A 257 18.85 -0.49 -20.28
C ALA A 257 17.57 -0.57 -21.14
N ASP A 258 17.66 -0.26 -22.44
CA ASP A 258 16.56 -0.36 -23.42
C ASP A 258 16.17 -1.80 -23.78
N SER A 259 16.98 -2.79 -23.42
CA SER A 259 16.64 -4.21 -23.62
C SER A 259 15.62 -4.74 -22.62
N TYR A 260 15.34 -4.01 -21.52
CA TYR A 260 14.37 -4.42 -20.51
C TYR A 260 12.99 -3.86 -20.82
N LEU A 261 12.03 -4.76 -21.06
CA LEU A 261 10.65 -4.40 -21.34
C LEU A 261 9.94 -3.88 -20.07
N LYS A 262 8.94 -3.01 -20.25
CA LYS A 262 8.04 -2.57 -19.17
C LYS A 262 7.48 -3.82 -18.45
N ASP A 263 7.37 -3.73 -17.13
CA ASP A 263 6.86 -4.77 -16.23
C ASP A 263 7.72 -6.04 -16.09
N THR A 264 8.92 -6.03 -16.68
CA THR A 264 9.94 -7.04 -16.36
C THR A 264 10.39 -6.84 -14.92
N TRP A 265 10.38 -7.91 -14.14
CA TRP A 265 10.89 -7.90 -12.77
C TRP A 265 12.40 -8.07 -12.74
N VAL A 266 13.09 -7.17 -12.05
CA VAL A 266 14.55 -7.15 -11.97
C VAL A 266 15.03 -6.89 -10.55
N THR A 267 16.19 -7.45 -10.22
CA THR A 267 17.06 -6.98 -9.13
C THR A 267 18.16 -6.13 -9.74
N VAL A 268 18.37 -4.95 -9.18
CA VAL A 268 19.35 -3.97 -9.63
C VAL A 268 20.32 -3.71 -8.51
N LYS A 269 21.61 -3.88 -8.77
CA LYS A 269 22.69 -3.53 -7.86
C LYS A 269 23.58 -2.49 -8.49
N GLY A 270 23.65 -1.29 -7.90
CA GLY A 270 24.40 -0.18 -8.47
C GLY A 270 24.93 0.79 -7.42
N THR A 271 25.61 1.81 -7.91
CA THR A 271 26.19 2.86 -7.05
C THR A 271 25.24 4.04 -6.95
N ILE A 272 24.93 4.48 -5.73
CA ILE A 272 24.07 5.65 -5.50
C ILE A 272 24.77 6.92 -6.00
N ARG A 273 24.03 7.73 -6.73
CA ARG A 273 24.41 9.06 -7.22
C ARG A 273 23.24 10.02 -7.07
N LYS A 274 23.55 11.30 -6.91
CA LYS A 274 22.56 12.36 -7.06
C LYS A 274 22.30 12.59 -8.55
N SER A 275 21.07 12.92 -8.86
CA SER A 275 20.64 13.36 -10.19
C SER A 275 19.54 14.39 -10.03
N VAL A 276 19.19 15.03 -11.14
CA VAL A 276 18.00 15.88 -11.25
C VAL A 276 17.10 15.26 -12.30
N TYR A 277 15.82 15.12 -11.98
CA TYR A 277 14.78 14.65 -12.90
C TYR A 277 13.57 15.59 -12.79
N GLU A 278 13.12 16.13 -13.92
CA GLU A 278 12.05 17.16 -13.96
C GLU A 278 12.26 18.34 -12.98
N GLY A 279 13.51 18.79 -12.81
CA GLY A 279 13.85 19.88 -11.90
C GLY A 279 13.79 19.53 -10.40
N LYS A 280 13.60 18.25 -10.05
CA LYS A 280 13.64 17.74 -8.67
C LYS A 280 14.91 16.95 -8.43
N ASP A 281 15.49 17.12 -7.25
CA ASP A 281 16.56 16.25 -6.78
C ASP A 281 16.01 14.83 -6.58
N VAL A 282 16.70 13.88 -7.19
CA VAL A 282 16.42 12.44 -7.10
C VAL A 282 17.73 11.68 -6.98
N MET A 283 17.67 10.45 -6.47
CA MET A 283 18.79 9.53 -6.59
C MET A 283 18.69 8.67 -7.85
N LYS A 284 19.86 8.27 -8.36
CA LYS A 284 19.98 7.27 -9.41
C LYS A 284 21.01 6.20 -9.04
N LEU A 285 20.87 5.03 -9.65
CA LEU A 285 21.83 3.94 -9.61
C LEU A 285 22.65 3.91 -10.89
N GLU A 286 23.95 4.17 -10.77
CA GLU A 286 24.91 4.07 -11.89
C GLU A 286 25.73 2.79 -11.82
N GLY A 287 26.20 2.34 -13.00
CA GLY A 287 27.04 1.15 -13.13
C GLY A 287 26.32 -0.12 -12.66
N ALA A 288 25.02 -0.17 -12.92
CA ALA A 288 24.15 -1.17 -12.33
C ALA A 288 24.31 -2.54 -13.00
N VAL A 289 24.42 -3.59 -12.18
CA VAL A 289 24.24 -4.98 -12.59
C VAL A 289 22.77 -5.32 -12.42
N ILE A 290 22.15 -5.76 -13.51
CA ILE A 290 20.70 -6.00 -13.57
C ILE A 290 20.47 -7.49 -13.82
N GLN A 291 19.66 -8.11 -12.97
CA GLN A 291 19.29 -9.52 -13.08
C GLN A 291 17.77 -9.64 -13.16
N THR A 292 17.25 -10.30 -14.20
CA THR A 292 15.82 -10.62 -14.29
C THR A 292 15.46 -11.65 -13.22
N ILE A 293 14.35 -11.41 -12.54
CA ILE A 293 13.80 -12.30 -11.52
C ILE A 293 12.35 -12.64 -11.84
N LYS A 294 11.81 -13.67 -11.20
CA LYS A 294 10.37 -13.94 -11.25
C LYS A 294 9.63 -12.88 -10.45
N GLU A 295 8.45 -12.49 -10.94
CA GLU A 295 7.53 -11.66 -10.19
C GLU A 295 7.28 -12.24 -8.79
N PRO A 296 7.46 -11.42 -7.72
CA PRO A 296 7.15 -11.81 -6.36
C PRO A 296 5.67 -12.17 -6.17
N SER A 297 5.35 -12.89 -5.10
CA SER A 297 3.96 -13.26 -4.79
C SER A 297 3.04 -12.05 -4.55
N SER A 298 3.61 -10.93 -4.13
CA SER A 298 2.93 -9.63 -4.00
C SER A 298 3.67 -8.57 -4.81
N PRO A 299 3.00 -7.88 -5.76
CA PRO A 299 3.60 -6.74 -6.44
C PRO A 299 3.68 -5.51 -5.50
N TYR A 300 2.92 -5.53 -4.41
CA TYR A 300 2.83 -4.45 -3.43
C TYR A 300 3.83 -4.59 -2.28
N VAL A 301 4.30 -3.44 -1.81
CA VAL A 301 5.04 -3.26 -0.56
C VAL A 301 4.23 -2.39 0.40
N TYR A 302 4.36 -2.64 1.69
CA TYR A 302 3.51 -2.04 2.73
C TYR A 302 4.37 -1.30 3.76
N PRO A 303 3.80 -0.32 4.50
CA PRO A 303 4.43 0.27 5.66
C PRO A 303 4.91 -0.78 6.65
N TYR A 304 6.11 -0.57 7.16
CA TYR A 304 6.63 -1.39 8.23
C TYR A 304 6.02 -0.97 9.56
N ALA A 305 5.20 -1.84 10.14
CA ALA A 305 4.56 -1.62 11.43
C ALA A 305 5.48 -1.87 12.65
N GLY A 306 6.67 -2.46 12.44
CA GLY A 306 7.62 -2.79 13.50
C GLY A 306 8.63 -1.67 13.79
N ASP A 307 9.56 -1.92 14.71
CA ASP A 307 10.65 -0.99 15.02
C ASP A 307 11.67 -0.93 13.88
N PHE A 308 11.98 0.28 13.40
CA PHE A 308 12.96 0.52 12.34
C PHE A 308 14.36 0.00 12.72
N ALA A 309 14.64 -0.29 14.00
CA ALA A 309 15.81 -1.05 14.43
C ALA A 309 15.98 -2.40 13.74
N ASP A 310 14.89 -3.08 13.39
CA ASP A 310 14.93 -4.36 12.69
C ASP A 310 15.31 -4.24 11.21
N LEU A 311 15.20 -3.04 10.64
CA LEU A 311 15.42 -2.79 9.22
C LEU A 311 16.87 -2.43 8.89
N GLY A 312 17.67 -2.05 9.89
CA GLY A 312 19.05 -1.60 9.73
C GLY A 312 20.09 -2.73 9.64
N LYS A 313 19.65 -3.99 9.60
CA LYS A 313 20.51 -5.16 9.38
C LYS A 313 20.66 -5.43 7.90
#